data_AF-A0A9Q0VEW5-F1
#
_entry.id   AF-A0A9Q0VEW5-F1
#
_cell.length_a   1.000
_cell.length_b   1.000
_cell.length_c   1.000
_cell.angle_alpha   90.00
_cell.angle_beta   90.00
_cell.angle_gamma   90.00
#
_symmetry.space_group_name_H-M   'P 1'
#
loop_
_entity.id
_entity.type
_entity.pdbx_description
1 polymer ?
#
loop_
_entity_poly.entity_id
_entity_poly.type
_entity_poly.pdbx_seq_one_letter_code
_entity_poly.pdbx_strand_id
1 'polypeptide(L)'
;MKERQRWRAEEDALLRAYVKQYGPREWNLVSQRMNTPLNRDAKSCLERWKNYLKPGIKKGSLTEEEQSLVIRLQAKHGNKWKKIAAEVPGRTAKRLGKWWEVFKEKQQRELKENNKTVEPIDEGKYDRILETFAEKLVKERPSPAFVMAASNGTFLHTDPHPHPHPHTPAPTMLPSWLSNSNSTSTVRPPSPSVTLSLSPSTVAASPPIPWLQPERGPENTLVLGNLPPHGIVPVCGESFLMSELVDCCRELEEGHRAWAAHKKEAAWRLRRVELQLESEKSSRRREKMEEIESKIKSLREEEKASLDRIEAEYREQLAGLRRDAENKEQKLSDQWAAKHSRLTKFLEQMSCRPRLSEPNSR
;
A
#
# COMPACT_ATOMS: atom_id res chain seq x y z
N MET A 1 4.82 -18.51 29.05
CA MET A 1 5.93 -17.88 28.29
C MET A 1 6.09 -16.47 28.83
N LYS A 2 7.26 -16.06 29.34
CA LYS A 2 7.46 -14.71 29.91
C LYS A 2 7.26 -13.66 28.80
N GLU A 3 6.34 -12.71 28.99
CA GLU A 3 6.03 -11.71 27.96
C GLU A 3 7.28 -10.89 27.57
N ARG A 4 7.43 -10.62 26.26
CA ARG A 4 8.54 -9.81 25.74
C ARG A 4 8.30 -8.34 26.03
N GLN A 5 8.74 -7.89 27.21
CA GLN A 5 8.67 -6.48 27.59
C GLN A 5 9.54 -5.58 26.68
N ARG A 6 8.94 -4.53 26.13
CA ARG A 6 9.61 -3.50 25.31
C ARG A 6 10.62 -2.72 26.16
N TRP A 7 11.78 -2.39 25.58
CA TRP A 7 12.80 -1.55 26.22
C TRP A 7 12.44 -0.07 26.11
N ARG A 8 12.48 0.65 27.23
CA ARG A 8 12.33 2.10 27.34
C ARG A 8 13.67 2.81 27.14
N ALA A 9 13.62 4.10 26.81
CA ALA A 9 14.82 4.91 26.58
C ALA A 9 15.68 5.06 27.86
N GLU A 10 15.03 5.17 29.02
CA GLU A 10 15.66 5.19 30.35
C GLU A 10 16.45 3.90 30.60
N GLU A 11 15.85 2.75 30.31
CA GLU A 11 16.48 1.43 30.45
C GLU A 11 17.71 1.30 29.54
N ASP A 12 17.61 1.79 28.31
CA ASP A 12 18.73 1.79 27.37
C ASP A 12 19.87 2.72 27.85
N ALA A 13 19.56 3.83 28.53
CA ALA A 13 20.55 4.73 29.10
C ALA A 13 21.29 4.07 30.28
N LEU A 14 20.55 3.44 31.20
CA LEU A 14 21.11 2.65 32.30
C LEU A 14 22.00 1.51 31.78
N LEU A 15 21.52 0.76 30.78
CA LEU A 15 22.30 -0.33 30.19
C LEU A 15 23.61 0.17 29.55
N ARG A 16 23.59 1.34 28.89
CA ARG A 16 24.82 1.96 28.37
C ARG A 16 25.78 2.37 29.48
N ALA A 17 25.29 2.98 30.55
CA ALA A 17 26.11 3.41 31.68
C ALA A 17 26.80 2.22 32.36
N TYR A 18 26.04 1.16 32.67
CA TYR A 18 26.58 -0.03 33.32
C TYR A 18 27.53 -0.82 32.42
N VAL A 19 27.27 -0.91 31.11
CA VAL A 19 28.23 -1.55 30.19
C VAL A 19 29.50 -0.71 30.03
N LYS A 20 29.42 0.62 30.13
CA LYS A 20 30.62 1.48 30.15
C LYS A 20 31.45 1.28 31.42
N GLN A 21 30.80 1.06 32.57
CA GLN A 21 31.45 0.90 33.86
C GLN A 21 32.06 -0.51 34.08
N TYR A 22 31.31 -1.57 33.78
CA TYR A 22 31.70 -2.96 34.05
C TYR A 22 32.19 -3.73 32.82
N GLY A 23 32.03 -3.15 31.63
CA GLY A 23 32.38 -3.79 30.36
C GLY A 23 31.37 -4.84 29.88
N PRO A 24 31.43 -5.26 28.60
CA PRO A 24 30.45 -6.16 27.97
C PRO A 24 30.69 -7.65 28.27
N ARG A 25 31.20 -7.98 29.47
CA ARG A 25 31.56 -9.37 29.86
C ARG A 25 30.66 -9.91 30.96
N GLU A 26 30.28 -9.09 31.95
CA GLU A 26 29.57 -9.53 33.15
C GLU A 26 28.07 -9.14 33.12
N TRP A 27 27.31 -9.76 32.21
CA TRP A 27 25.88 -9.45 32.04
C TRP A 27 25.01 -9.78 33.25
N ASN A 28 25.42 -10.75 34.08
CA ASN A 28 24.73 -11.08 35.32
C ASN A 28 24.83 -9.93 36.34
N LEU A 29 26.03 -9.34 36.49
CA LEU A 29 26.24 -8.19 37.35
C LEU A 29 25.48 -6.96 36.82
N VAL A 30 25.55 -6.70 35.51
CA VAL A 30 24.79 -5.62 34.87
C VAL A 30 23.28 -5.78 35.10
N SER A 31 22.75 -7.00 34.95
CA SER A 31 21.34 -7.29 35.19
C SER A 31 20.94 -7.09 36.65
N GLN A 32 21.75 -7.54 37.61
CA GLN A 32 21.51 -7.36 39.03
C GLN A 32 21.51 -5.88 39.43
N ARG A 33 22.43 -5.07 38.90
CA ARG A 33 22.50 -3.63 39.16
C ARG A 33 21.36 -2.85 38.50
N MET A 34 20.88 -3.32 37.35
CA MET A 34 19.68 -2.77 36.70
C MET A 34 18.36 -3.22 37.36
N ASN A 35 18.38 -4.24 38.23
CA ASN A 35 17.18 -4.84 38.82
C ASN A 35 16.61 -4.06 40.02
N THR A 36 16.39 -2.78 39.80
CA THR A 36 15.47 -1.97 40.61
C THR A 36 14.69 -1.09 39.62
N PRO A 37 13.35 -1.12 39.52
CA PRO A 37 12.30 -2.13 39.78
C PRO A 37 11.92 -3.01 38.54
N LEU A 38 12.83 -3.26 37.60
CA LEU A 38 12.49 -3.69 36.23
C LEU A 38 12.63 -5.20 35.89
N ASN A 39 13.11 -6.05 36.81
CA ASN A 39 13.22 -7.51 36.65
C ASN A 39 13.71 -7.99 35.26
N ARG A 40 14.72 -7.30 34.71
CA ARG A 40 15.35 -7.69 33.44
C ARG A 40 16.31 -8.84 33.69
N ASP A 41 16.35 -9.76 32.73
CA ASP A 41 17.26 -10.91 32.75
C ASP A 41 18.58 -10.58 32.04
N ALA A 42 19.68 -11.21 32.46
CA ALA A 42 21.02 -10.95 31.93
C ALA A 42 21.09 -11.21 30.42
N LYS A 43 20.39 -12.24 29.96
CA LYS A 43 20.23 -12.55 28.54
C LYS A 43 19.53 -11.43 27.77
N SER A 44 18.52 -10.80 28.36
CA SER A 44 17.79 -9.68 27.74
C SER A 44 18.69 -8.45 27.59
N CYS A 45 19.49 -8.15 28.62
CA CYS A 45 20.48 -7.07 28.59
C CYS A 45 21.54 -7.31 27.50
N LEU A 46 22.07 -8.53 27.41
CA LEU A 46 23.02 -8.94 26.38
C LEU A 46 22.45 -8.80 24.97
N GLU A 47 21.23 -9.30 24.75
CA GLU A 47 20.57 -9.21 23.45
C GLU A 47 20.28 -7.77 23.06
N ARG A 48 19.86 -6.93 24.02
CA ARG A 48 19.60 -5.51 23.78
C ARG A 48 20.88 -4.79 23.36
N TRP A 49 21.97 -5.04 24.09
CA TRP A 49 23.27 -4.47 23.77
C TRP A 49 23.75 -4.88 22.38
N LYS A 50 23.83 -6.19 22.11
CA LYS A 50 24.37 -6.74 20.85
C LYS A 50 23.59 -6.33 19.60
N ASN A 51 22.29 -6.13 19.71
CA ASN A 51 21.43 -5.85 18.55
C ASN A 51 21.10 -4.36 18.35
N TYR A 52 21.17 -3.53 19.41
CA TYR A 52 20.65 -2.15 19.34
C TYR A 52 21.57 -1.08 19.94
N LEU A 53 22.36 -1.38 20.98
CA LEU A 53 23.10 -0.35 21.73
C LEU A 53 24.61 -0.35 21.47
N LYS A 54 25.18 -1.45 20.99
CA LYS A 54 26.62 -1.54 20.72
C LYS A 54 27.04 -0.42 19.73
N PRO A 55 28.12 0.32 20.01
CA PRO A 55 28.69 1.27 19.07
C PRO A 55 29.00 0.59 17.72
N GLY A 56 28.71 1.28 16.62
CA GLY A 56 28.89 0.77 15.26
C GLY A 56 27.67 0.08 14.66
N ILE A 57 26.55 -0.04 15.37
CA ILE A 57 25.28 -0.49 14.78
C ILE A 57 24.58 0.68 14.09
N LYS A 58 24.37 0.57 12.77
CA LYS A 58 23.62 1.54 11.98
C LYS A 58 22.12 1.45 12.29
N LYS A 59 21.57 2.54 12.82
CA LYS A 59 20.12 2.72 13.07
C LYS A 59 19.46 3.26 11.80
N GLY A 60 18.32 2.72 11.40
CA GLY A 60 17.58 3.16 10.20
C GLY A 60 17.23 2.03 9.23
N SER A 61 16.60 2.39 8.10
CA SER A 61 16.34 1.52 6.95
C SER A 61 17.66 1.01 6.35
N LEU A 62 17.63 -0.15 5.69
CA LEU A 62 18.78 -0.63 4.90
C LEU A 62 18.87 0.20 3.63
N THR A 63 20.08 0.66 3.28
CA THR A 63 20.32 1.36 2.01
C THR A 63 20.25 0.37 0.84
N GLU A 64 20.05 0.85 -0.37
CA GLU A 64 19.89 0.00 -1.55
C GLU A 64 21.14 -0.87 -1.83
N GLU A 65 22.33 -0.33 -1.56
CA GLU A 65 23.60 -1.07 -1.64
C GLU A 65 23.66 -2.18 -0.58
N GLU A 66 23.20 -1.90 0.64
CA GLU A 66 23.12 -2.91 1.70
C GLU A 66 22.07 -3.98 1.37
N GLN A 67 20.94 -3.61 0.76
CA GLN A 67 19.88 -4.53 0.35
C GLN A 67 20.37 -5.49 -0.76
N SER A 68 21.00 -4.95 -1.82
CA SER A 68 21.54 -5.75 -2.91
C SER A 68 22.64 -6.71 -2.43
N LEU A 69 23.51 -6.25 -1.51
CA LEU A 69 24.49 -7.10 -0.86
C LEU A 69 23.83 -8.23 -0.06
N VAL A 70 22.80 -7.94 0.73
CA VAL A 70 22.08 -8.96 1.52
C VAL A 70 21.39 -9.98 0.62
N ILE A 71 20.79 -9.56 -0.49
CA ILE A 71 20.16 -10.47 -1.48
C ILE A 71 21.22 -11.42 -2.05
N ARG A 72 22.36 -10.89 -2.52
CA ARG A 72 23.45 -11.70 -3.09
C ARG A 72 24.02 -12.68 -2.06
N LEU A 73 24.24 -12.23 -0.83
CA LEU A 73 24.75 -13.07 0.25
C LEU A 73 23.74 -14.12 0.70
N GLN A 74 22.45 -13.79 0.72
CA GLN A 74 21.39 -14.75 1.01
C GLN A 74 21.34 -15.83 -0.08
N ALA A 75 21.47 -15.47 -1.35
CA ALA A 75 21.53 -16.44 -2.45
C ALA A 75 22.74 -17.39 -2.29
N LYS A 76 23.89 -16.87 -1.84
CA LYS A 76 25.12 -17.64 -1.65
C LYS A 76 25.13 -18.50 -0.37
N HIS A 77 24.56 -18.02 0.72
CA HIS A 77 24.71 -18.63 2.06
C HIS A 77 23.41 -19.12 2.69
N GLY A 78 22.26 -18.86 2.06
CA GLY A 78 20.93 -19.15 2.59
C GLY A 78 20.59 -18.29 3.81
N ASN A 79 19.71 -18.78 4.69
CA ASN A 79 19.26 -18.06 5.89
C ASN A 79 20.30 -18.04 7.04
N LYS A 80 21.60 -18.00 6.72
CA LYS A 80 22.70 -17.99 7.68
C LYS A 80 23.04 -16.55 8.08
N TRP A 81 22.11 -15.87 8.75
CA TRP A 81 22.16 -14.43 9.05
C TRP A 81 23.39 -13.97 9.84
N LYS A 82 23.96 -14.82 10.70
CA LYS A 82 25.20 -14.50 11.43
C LYS A 82 26.40 -14.37 10.48
N LYS A 83 26.48 -15.22 9.45
CA LYS A 83 27.54 -15.19 8.44
C LYS A 83 27.35 -13.97 7.53
N ILE A 84 26.12 -13.73 7.09
CA ILE A 84 25.78 -12.55 6.28
C ILE A 84 26.09 -11.25 7.03
N ALA A 85 25.75 -11.16 8.32
CA ALA A 85 26.03 -9.98 9.13
C ALA A 85 27.53 -9.73 9.39
N ALA A 86 28.39 -10.74 9.21
CA ALA A 86 29.84 -10.54 9.27
C ALA A 86 30.36 -9.82 8.01
N GLU A 87 29.68 -10.00 6.88
CA GLU A 87 30.03 -9.39 5.59
C GLU A 87 29.31 -8.03 5.35
N VAL A 88 28.26 -7.73 6.12
CA VAL A 88 27.53 -6.45 6.06
C VAL A 88 27.91 -5.57 7.25
N PRO A 89 28.79 -4.56 7.07
CA PRO A 89 29.32 -3.78 8.19
C PRO A 89 28.22 -2.98 8.89
N GLY A 90 28.19 -3.06 10.23
CA GLY A 90 27.29 -2.27 11.07
C GLY A 90 25.82 -2.72 11.07
N ARG A 91 25.48 -3.85 10.44
CA ARG A 91 24.13 -4.45 10.49
C ARG A 91 24.15 -5.76 11.26
N THR A 92 23.14 -5.99 12.08
CA THR A 92 23.04 -7.21 12.90
C THR A 92 22.23 -8.29 12.21
N ALA A 93 22.58 -9.57 12.44
CA ALA A 93 21.86 -10.73 11.92
C ALA A 93 20.34 -10.67 12.15
N LYS A 94 19.91 -10.21 13.34
CA LYS A 94 18.49 -10.03 13.69
C LYS A 94 17.78 -9.02 12.78
N ARG A 95 18.47 -7.93 12.43
CA ARG A 95 17.97 -6.89 11.53
C ARG A 95 17.83 -7.43 10.11
N LEU A 96 18.87 -8.12 9.61
CA LEU A 96 18.91 -8.67 8.26
C LEU A 96 17.84 -9.74 8.05
N GLY A 97 17.69 -10.68 8.99
CA GLY A 97 16.64 -11.69 8.91
C GLY A 97 15.23 -11.09 8.92
N LYS A 98 14.99 -10.08 9.77
CA LYS A 98 13.69 -9.39 9.79
C LYS A 98 13.41 -8.63 8.50
N TRP A 99 14.44 -7.96 7.95
CA TRP A 99 14.31 -7.28 6.66
C TRP A 99 14.00 -8.29 5.54
N TRP A 100 14.64 -9.45 5.53
CA TRP A 100 14.41 -10.50 4.54
C TRP A 100 13.00 -11.09 4.60
N GLU A 101 12.43 -11.28 5.80
CA GLU A 101 11.02 -11.70 5.95
C GLU A 101 10.07 -10.71 5.26
N VAL A 102 10.25 -9.41 5.53
CA VAL A 102 9.43 -8.35 4.93
C VAL A 102 9.66 -8.27 3.42
N PHE A 103 10.92 -8.39 2.97
CA PHE A 103 11.28 -8.41 1.56
C PHE A 103 10.60 -9.57 0.82
N LYS A 104 10.67 -10.79 1.36
CA LYS A 104 9.99 -11.96 0.77
C LYS A 104 8.48 -11.81 0.74
N GLU A 105 7.87 -11.31 1.82
CA GLU A 105 6.42 -11.11 1.87
C GLU A 105 5.98 -10.11 0.81
N LYS A 106 6.75 -9.02 0.61
CA LYS A 106 6.53 -8.04 -0.45
C LYS A 106 6.62 -8.68 -1.83
N GLN A 107 7.69 -9.43 -2.13
CA GLN A 107 7.83 -10.14 -3.41
C GLN A 107 6.68 -11.13 -3.67
N GLN A 108 6.24 -11.86 -2.65
CA GLN A 108 5.12 -12.81 -2.79
C GLN A 108 3.79 -12.11 -3.05
N ARG A 109 3.58 -10.92 -2.48
CA ARG A 109 2.37 -10.12 -2.72
C ARG A 109 2.33 -9.60 -4.15
N GLU A 110 3.44 -9.04 -4.63
CA GLU A 110 3.57 -8.55 -6.00
C GLU A 110 3.37 -9.69 -7.01
N LEU A 111 3.93 -10.88 -6.75
CA LEU A 111 3.72 -12.04 -7.62
C LEU A 111 2.24 -12.51 -7.65
N LYS A 112 1.55 -12.45 -6.51
CA LYS A 112 0.12 -12.76 -6.42
C LYS A 112 -0.75 -11.73 -7.13
N GLU A 113 -0.41 -10.44 -7.03
CA GLU A 113 -1.12 -9.36 -7.73
C GLU A 113 -0.92 -9.46 -9.25
N ASN A 114 0.30 -9.75 -9.71
CA ASN A 114 0.58 -9.97 -11.13
C ASN A 114 -0.16 -11.20 -11.69
N ASN A 115 -0.19 -12.32 -10.96
CA ASN A 115 -0.96 -13.51 -11.39
C ASN A 115 -2.47 -13.25 -11.42
N LYS A 116 -3.00 -12.37 -10.57
CA LYS A 116 -4.44 -12.03 -10.55
C LYS A 116 -4.87 -11.13 -11.71
N THR A 117 -3.91 -10.52 -12.40
CA THR A 117 -4.15 -9.63 -13.55
C THR A 117 -4.25 -10.41 -14.87
N VAL A 118 -4.01 -11.73 -14.85
CA VAL A 118 -4.04 -12.63 -16.02
C VAL A 118 -5.06 -13.77 -15.84
N GLU A 119 -6.21 -13.49 -15.22
CA GLU A 119 -7.39 -14.37 -15.37
C GLU A 119 -8.19 -13.87 -16.58
N PRO A 120 -8.35 -14.66 -17.66
CA PRO A 120 -9.26 -14.34 -18.74
C PRO A 120 -10.65 -14.11 -18.16
N ILE A 121 -11.32 -13.04 -18.58
CA ILE A 121 -12.73 -12.81 -18.26
C ILE A 121 -13.50 -14.02 -18.78
N ASP A 122 -13.98 -14.87 -17.87
CA ASP A 122 -14.89 -15.97 -18.17
C ASP A 122 -16.23 -15.37 -18.61
N GLU A 123 -16.38 -15.18 -19.93
CA GLU A 123 -17.56 -14.63 -20.61
C GLU A 123 -18.85 -15.38 -20.19
N GLY A 124 -18.75 -16.66 -19.82
CA GLY A 124 -19.90 -17.48 -19.42
C GLY A 124 -20.60 -17.03 -18.12
N LYS A 125 -19.93 -16.25 -17.27
CA LYS A 125 -20.54 -15.77 -16.02
C LYS A 125 -21.46 -14.56 -16.24
N TYR A 126 -21.15 -13.74 -17.25
CA TYR A 126 -22.00 -12.61 -17.63
C TYR A 126 -23.20 -13.07 -18.46
N ASP A 127 -23.02 -14.05 -19.35
CA ASP A 127 -24.11 -14.64 -20.11
C ASP A 127 -25.16 -15.29 -19.21
N ARG A 128 -24.73 -16.02 -18.17
CA ARG A 128 -25.65 -16.64 -17.21
C ARG A 128 -26.43 -15.62 -16.37
N ILE A 129 -25.85 -14.44 -16.11
CA ILE A 129 -26.54 -13.35 -15.41
C ILE A 129 -27.54 -12.66 -16.35
N LEU A 130 -27.18 -12.44 -17.61
CA LEU A 130 -28.08 -11.87 -18.62
C LEU A 130 -29.27 -12.80 -18.90
N GLU A 131 -29.03 -14.11 -18.95
CA GLU A 131 -30.07 -15.12 -19.16
C GLU A 131 -31.06 -15.20 -17.99
N THR A 132 -30.58 -15.13 -16.75
CA THR A 132 -31.46 -15.09 -15.55
C THR A 132 -32.24 -13.77 -15.43
N PHE A 133 -31.69 -12.66 -15.92
CA PHE A 133 -32.43 -11.40 -16.01
C PHE A 133 -33.51 -11.44 -17.11
N ALA A 134 -33.20 -12.04 -18.27
CA ALA A 134 -34.17 -12.23 -19.35
C ALA A 134 -35.34 -13.14 -18.93
N GLU A 135 -35.06 -14.24 -18.22
CA GLU A 135 -36.10 -15.14 -17.69
C GLU A 135 -37.06 -14.45 -16.70
N LYS A 136 -36.55 -13.48 -15.93
CA LYS A 136 -37.37 -12.71 -14.97
C LYS A 136 -38.27 -11.65 -15.62
N LEU A 137 -37.93 -11.18 -16.82
CA LEU A 137 -38.73 -10.18 -17.54
C LEU A 137 -39.79 -10.80 -18.47
N VAL A 138 -39.64 -12.07 -18.85
CA VAL A 138 -40.57 -12.78 -19.75
C VAL A 138 -41.69 -13.52 -19.00
N LYS A 139 -41.56 -13.75 -17.68
CA LYS A 139 -42.59 -14.42 -16.87
C LYS A 139 -43.59 -13.42 -16.28
N GLU A 140 -44.56 -13.03 -17.11
CA GLU A 140 -45.83 -12.50 -16.61
C GLU A 140 -46.70 -13.60 -15.95
N ARG A 141 -47.56 -13.13 -15.02
CA ARG A 141 -48.75 -13.74 -14.37
C ARG A 141 -48.59 -14.29 -12.95
N PRO A 142 -49.70 -14.38 -12.17
CA PRO A 142 -50.88 -13.48 -12.06
C PRO A 142 -51.21 -13.16 -10.58
N SER A 143 -52.12 -12.20 -10.34
CA SER A 143 -52.72 -11.92 -9.01
C SER A 143 -53.45 -13.14 -8.43
N PRO A 144 -53.49 -13.30 -7.09
CA PRO A 144 -54.79 -13.17 -6.43
C PRO A 144 -54.79 -12.56 -5.00
N ALA A 145 -55.91 -11.87 -4.73
CA ALA A 145 -56.78 -11.87 -3.55
C ALA A 145 -56.22 -11.74 -2.10
N PHE A 146 -56.54 -10.58 -1.53
CA PHE A 146 -57.13 -10.30 -0.19
C PHE A 146 -57.42 -11.48 0.76
N VAL A 147 -56.90 -11.41 2.00
CA VAL A 147 -57.58 -11.86 3.24
C VAL A 147 -57.00 -11.15 4.47
N MET A 148 -57.89 -10.62 5.32
CA MET A 148 -57.65 -10.13 6.69
C MET A 148 -57.97 -11.23 7.70
N ALA A 149 -57.29 -11.28 8.86
CA ALA A 149 -57.86 -11.78 10.12
C ALA A 149 -56.99 -11.42 11.34
N ALA A 150 -57.66 -11.22 12.47
CA ALA A 150 -57.18 -10.65 13.71
C ALA A 150 -57.14 -11.67 14.87
N SER A 151 -56.52 -11.21 15.97
CA SER A 151 -56.99 -11.34 17.38
C SER A 151 -56.64 -12.56 18.24
N ASN A 152 -56.13 -12.21 19.45
CA ASN A 152 -56.32 -12.77 20.81
C ASN A 152 -55.72 -14.15 21.17
N GLY A 153 -55.12 -14.43 22.33
CA GLY A 153 -54.80 -13.70 23.57
C GLY A 153 -54.52 -14.69 24.74
N THR A 154 -53.69 -14.29 25.74
CA THR A 154 -53.75 -14.63 27.21
C THR A 154 -53.61 -16.11 27.70
N PHE A 155 -53.09 -16.54 28.87
CA PHE A 155 -52.59 -15.99 30.16
C PHE A 155 -52.05 -17.16 31.09
N LEU A 156 -51.38 -16.80 32.23
CA LEU A 156 -51.04 -17.57 33.49
C LEU A 156 -49.68 -18.34 33.57
N HIS A 157 -48.81 -18.33 34.61
CA HIS A 157 -48.83 -17.85 36.03
C HIS A 157 -47.39 -17.86 36.70
N THR A 158 -47.11 -16.88 37.58
CA THR A 158 -46.20 -16.73 38.80
C THR A 158 -44.86 -17.46 39.10
N ASP A 159 -43.80 -16.66 39.39
CA ASP A 159 -42.79 -16.53 40.52
C ASP A 159 -42.22 -17.74 41.33
N PRO A 160 -41.04 -17.68 42.05
CA PRO A 160 -40.39 -16.52 42.72
C PRO A 160 -38.82 -16.36 42.69
N HIS A 161 -38.34 -15.20 43.18
CA HIS A 161 -36.97 -14.62 43.44
C HIS A 161 -35.96 -15.47 44.29
N PRO A 162 -34.62 -15.15 44.52
CA PRO A 162 -34.01 -13.83 44.86
C PRO A 162 -32.53 -13.47 44.40
N HIS A 163 -32.26 -12.15 44.17
CA HIS A 163 -31.09 -11.22 44.47
C HIS A 163 -29.58 -11.63 44.54
N PRO A 164 -28.54 -10.73 44.70
CA PRO A 164 -28.40 -9.23 44.58
C PRO A 164 -27.05 -8.66 43.98
N HIS A 165 -26.90 -7.30 43.94
CA HIS A 165 -25.66 -6.45 44.08
C HIS A 165 -24.90 -5.87 42.82
N PRO A 166 -24.11 -4.75 42.90
CA PRO A 166 -24.58 -3.41 42.49
C PRO A 166 -23.51 -2.42 41.85
N HIS A 167 -23.93 -1.16 41.61
CA HIS A 167 -23.21 0.15 41.50
C HIS A 167 -22.03 0.41 40.50
N THR A 168 -22.15 1.49 39.72
CA THR A 168 -21.04 2.30 39.14
C THR A 168 -21.50 3.77 38.97
N PRO A 169 -20.65 4.79 39.24
CA PRO A 169 -20.95 6.19 38.96
C PRO A 169 -20.24 6.75 37.70
N ALA A 170 -20.75 7.86 37.18
CA ALA A 170 -20.23 8.67 36.06
C ALA A 170 -19.14 9.69 36.53
N PRO A 171 -18.79 10.73 35.73
CA PRO A 171 -17.83 10.75 34.62
C PRO A 171 -16.63 11.69 34.92
N THR A 172 -15.78 12.00 33.90
CA THR A 172 -15.29 13.34 33.49
C THR A 172 -13.81 13.35 33.00
N MET A 173 -13.57 14.12 31.93
CA MET A 173 -12.35 14.85 31.52
C MET A 173 -11.47 14.26 30.39
N LEU A 174 -11.48 15.02 29.28
CA LEU A 174 -10.60 14.95 28.10
C LEU A 174 -9.30 15.74 28.35
N PRO A 175 -8.15 15.39 27.73
CA PRO A 175 -6.92 16.19 27.84
C PRO A 175 -6.57 17.03 26.59
N SER A 176 -6.38 18.33 26.84
CA SER A 176 -5.23 19.19 26.51
C SER A 176 -4.45 18.99 25.20
N TRP A 177 -4.97 19.54 24.10
CA TRP A 177 -4.18 20.05 22.95
C TRP A 177 -4.79 21.34 22.37
N LEU A 178 -5.36 22.16 23.25
CA LEU A 178 -5.65 23.57 23.00
C LEU A 178 -4.59 24.43 23.69
N SER A 179 -3.54 24.76 22.95
CA SER A 179 -2.54 25.83 23.16
C SER A 179 -1.52 25.68 22.02
N ASN A 180 -1.08 26.68 21.24
CA ASN A 180 -1.14 28.12 21.33
C ASN A 180 -0.83 28.71 19.93
N SER A 181 -1.09 30.00 19.75
CA SER A 181 -0.89 30.95 18.64
C SER A 181 0.56 31.18 18.15
N ASN A 182 0.78 31.53 16.86
CA ASN A 182 1.12 32.89 16.36
C ASN A 182 1.55 32.99 14.86
N SER A 183 0.95 33.96 14.15
CA SER A 183 1.47 34.97 13.18
C SER A 183 2.38 34.68 11.94
N THR A 184 2.06 35.44 10.86
CA THR A 184 2.86 36.01 9.73
C THR A 184 2.88 35.38 8.31
N SER A 185 2.11 36.02 7.40
CA SER A 185 2.33 36.47 6.00
C SER A 185 3.38 35.82 5.06
N THR A 186 2.96 35.45 3.81
CA THR A 186 3.49 35.91 2.49
C THR A 186 2.89 35.14 1.27
N VAL A 187 2.14 35.86 0.41
CA VAL A 187 2.12 35.95 -1.09
C VAL A 187 2.19 34.71 -2.04
N ARG A 188 1.05 34.44 -2.76
CA ARG A 188 0.83 34.12 -4.23
C ARG A 188 1.20 32.71 -4.80
N PRO A 189 0.68 32.21 -5.98
CA PRO A 189 -0.45 32.58 -6.90
C PRO A 189 -1.56 31.47 -7.05
N PRO A 190 -2.62 31.71 -7.87
CA PRO A 190 -3.76 30.79 -8.04
C PRO A 190 -3.64 29.85 -9.25
N SER A 191 -4.29 28.68 -9.19
CA SER A 191 -4.52 27.75 -10.32
C SER A 191 -5.69 26.81 -9.98
N PRO A 192 -6.34 26.21 -10.98
CA PRO A 192 -7.47 26.74 -11.74
C PRO A 192 -8.82 26.21 -11.25
N SER A 193 -9.83 27.06 -11.29
CA SER A 193 -11.23 26.70 -11.06
C SER A 193 -11.73 25.68 -12.08
N VAL A 194 -12.22 24.55 -11.61
CA VAL A 194 -13.25 23.76 -12.31
C VAL A 194 -14.58 24.14 -11.68
N THR A 195 -15.31 24.99 -12.39
CA THR A 195 -16.65 25.45 -12.04
C THR A 195 -17.64 24.33 -12.36
N LEU A 196 -18.17 23.64 -11.34
CA LEU A 196 -19.44 22.94 -11.48
C LEU A 196 -20.54 23.83 -10.96
N SER A 197 -21.16 24.54 -11.90
CA SER A 197 -22.43 25.22 -11.73
C SER A 197 -23.50 24.19 -11.40
N LEU A 198 -24.15 24.34 -10.25
CA LEU A 198 -25.49 23.82 -10.01
C LEU A 198 -26.34 25.00 -9.57
N SER A 199 -27.19 25.46 -10.49
CA SER A 199 -28.24 26.43 -10.21
C SER A 199 -29.20 25.91 -9.13
N PRO A 200 -29.73 26.80 -8.27
CA PRO A 200 -30.64 26.43 -7.19
C PRO A 200 -32.08 26.34 -7.72
N SER A 201 -32.70 25.17 -7.60
CA SER A 201 -34.15 25.04 -7.71
C SER A 201 -34.75 24.86 -6.32
N THR A 202 -35.24 25.97 -5.80
CA THR A 202 -36.40 26.16 -4.92
C THR A 202 -36.99 24.91 -4.29
N VAL A 203 -36.75 24.75 -2.98
CA VAL A 203 -37.70 24.10 -2.07
C VAL A 203 -38.04 25.11 -0.97
N ALA A 204 -39.34 25.25 -0.74
CA ALA A 204 -39.99 26.27 0.04
C ALA A 204 -39.46 26.43 1.48
N ALA A 205 -39.53 27.67 1.95
CA ALA A 205 -39.24 28.08 3.31
C ALA A 205 -40.07 27.26 4.33
N SER A 206 -39.38 26.60 5.26
CA SER A 206 -39.98 26.10 6.50
C SER A 206 -40.14 27.28 7.49
N PRO A 207 -41.19 27.30 8.32
CA PRO A 207 -41.44 28.41 9.24
C PRO A 207 -40.37 28.46 10.35
N PRO A 208 -40.16 29.62 10.99
CA PRO A 208 -39.12 29.79 12.01
C PRO A 208 -39.44 28.98 13.26
N ILE A 209 -38.45 28.24 13.76
CA ILE A 209 -38.49 27.50 15.03
C ILE A 209 -38.32 28.51 16.18
N PRO A 210 -39.27 28.65 17.14
CA PRO A 210 -39.33 29.81 18.04
C PRO A 210 -38.33 29.87 19.22
N TRP A 211 -37.48 28.87 19.46
CA TRP A 211 -36.81 28.73 20.77
C TRP A 211 -35.29 28.95 20.79
N LEU A 212 -34.73 29.68 19.83
CA LEU A 212 -33.33 30.13 19.92
C LEU A 212 -33.17 31.61 19.55
N GLN A 213 -33.39 32.49 20.52
CA GLN A 213 -32.77 33.81 20.49
C GLN A 213 -32.37 34.24 21.92
N PRO A 214 -31.07 34.47 22.18
CA PRO A 214 -30.61 35.02 23.46
C PRO A 214 -30.59 36.57 23.43
N GLU A 215 -31.24 37.14 24.45
CA GLU A 215 -30.88 38.35 25.21
C GLU A 215 -30.72 39.72 24.52
N ARG A 216 -31.59 40.68 24.89
CA ARG A 216 -31.14 42.00 25.38
C ARG A 216 -32.23 42.82 26.11
N GLY A 217 -32.12 42.91 27.44
CA GLY A 217 -32.25 44.17 28.22
C GLY A 217 -33.65 44.73 28.58
N PRO A 218 -33.75 45.53 29.66
CA PRO A 218 -34.84 45.44 30.65
C PRO A 218 -35.66 46.72 30.80
N GLU A 219 -36.98 46.67 30.96
CA GLU A 219 -37.73 47.71 31.70
C GLU A 219 -38.93 47.11 32.46
N ASN A 220 -38.96 47.42 33.76
CA ASN A 220 -40.05 47.18 34.71
C ASN A 220 -41.36 47.79 34.21
N THR A 221 -42.50 47.10 34.36
CA THR A 221 -43.75 47.69 34.87
C THR A 221 -44.68 46.58 35.39
N LEU A 222 -45.02 46.67 36.68
CA LEU A 222 -46.05 45.88 37.35
C LEU A 222 -47.44 46.23 36.80
N VAL A 223 -48.25 45.23 36.45
CA VAL A 223 -49.73 45.33 36.58
C VAL A 223 -50.27 44.01 37.13
N LEU A 224 -50.66 44.10 38.39
CA LEU A 224 -51.57 43.19 39.09
C LEU A 224 -52.98 43.39 38.53
N GLY A 225 -53.72 42.31 38.22
CA GLY A 225 -55.18 42.42 38.13
C GLY A 225 -55.92 41.34 37.33
N ASN A 226 -56.72 40.58 38.07
CA ASN A 226 -58.04 40.03 37.70
C ASN A 226 -58.11 38.62 37.09
N LEU A 227 -58.38 37.65 37.98
CA LEU A 227 -59.39 36.62 37.74
C LEU A 227 -60.78 37.26 37.49
N PRO A 228 -61.65 36.58 36.73
CA PRO A 228 -63.02 36.36 37.17
C PRO A 228 -63.38 34.88 37.30
N PRO A 229 -64.50 34.58 38.00
CA PRO A 229 -64.81 33.27 38.58
C PRO A 229 -65.89 32.51 37.79
N HIS A 230 -66.22 31.32 38.29
CA HIS A 230 -67.31 30.40 37.91
C HIS A 230 -66.93 29.26 36.94
N GLY A 231 -66.37 28.20 37.53
CA GLY A 231 -67.11 26.95 37.71
C GLY A 231 -67.73 26.31 36.47
N ILE A 232 -66.87 25.76 35.61
CA ILE A 232 -67.01 24.39 35.09
C ILE A 232 -65.58 23.87 35.01
N VAL A 233 -65.23 22.85 35.81
CA VAL A 233 -63.99 22.12 35.61
C VAL A 233 -64.08 21.47 34.23
N PRO A 234 -63.22 21.81 33.24
CA PRO A 234 -63.04 20.91 32.12
C PRO A 234 -62.24 19.74 32.68
N VAL A 235 -62.95 18.66 33.02
CA VAL A 235 -62.35 17.33 33.11
C VAL A 235 -61.98 16.95 31.67
N CYS A 236 -60.95 17.61 31.13
CA CYS A 236 -60.35 17.34 29.82
C CYS A 236 -59.05 18.16 29.59
N GLY A 237 -58.43 18.74 30.63
CA GLY A 237 -57.13 19.41 30.50
C GLY A 237 -55.96 18.42 30.50
N GLU A 238 -56.07 17.33 31.25
CA GLU A 238 -55.04 16.28 31.32
C GLU A 238 -54.91 15.50 30.00
N SER A 239 -56.00 15.26 29.28
CA SER A 239 -55.94 14.55 27.99
C SER A 239 -55.26 15.35 26.89
N PHE A 240 -55.33 16.68 26.94
CA PHE A 240 -54.71 17.56 25.94
C PHE A 240 -53.21 17.74 26.20
N LEU A 241 -52.82 18.00 27.45
CA LEU A 241 -51.41 18.09 27.86
C LEU A 241 -50.66 16.76 27.63
N MET A 242 -51.34 15.63 27.86
CA MET A 242 -50.76 14.32 27.55
C MET A 242 -50.60 14.11 26.03
N SER A 243 -51.49 14.64 25.20
CA SER A 243 -51.35 14.59 23.74
C SER A 243 -50.17 15.45 23.26
N GLU A 244 -50.02 16.67 23.77
CA GLU A 244 -48.89 17.55 23.43
C GLU A 244 -47.55 16.95 23.87
N LEU A 245 -47.50 16.29 25.03
CA LEU A 245 -46.31 15.57 25.49
C LEU A 245 -45.97 14.39 24.57
N VAL A 246 -46.97 13.62 24.12
CA VAL A 246 -46.78 12.52 23.17
C VAL A 246 -46.25 13.03 21.83
N ASP A 247 -46.75 14.15 21.33
CA ASP A 247 -46.29 14.73 20.07
C ASP A 247 -44.89 15.34 20.21
N CYS A 248 -44.56 15.98 21.34
CA CYS A 248 -43.19 16.41 21.65
C CYS A 248 -42.21 15.22 21.70
N CYS A 249 -42.61 14.10 22.32
CA CYS A 249 -41.81 12.87 22.33
C CYS A 249 -41.63 12.32 20.90
N ARG A 250 -42.67 12.34 20.07
CA ARG A 250 -42.62 11.91 18.67
C ARG A 250 -41.67 12.77 17.85
N GLU A 251 -41.76 14.08 17.96
CA GLU A 251 -40.88 15.03 17.27
C GLU A 251 -39.42 14.85 17.70
N LEU A 252 -39.16 14.61 18.99
CA LEU A 252 -37.82 14.34 19.49
C LEU A 252 -37.26 13.02 18.94
N GLU A 253 -38.08 11.97 18.88
CA GLU A 253 -37.71 10.71 18.25
C GLU A 253 -37.44 10.84 16.74
N GLU A 254 -38.28 11.60 16.02
CA GLU A 254 -38.11 11.89 14.60
C GLU A 254 -36.84 12.70 14.34
N GLY A 255 -36.59 13.73 15.16
CA GLY A 255 -35.36 14.52 15.14
C GLY A 255 -34.12 13.64 15.38
N HIS A 256 -34.18 12.73 16.35
CA HIS A 256 -33.10 11.77 16.60
C HIS A 256 -32.88 10.82 15.40
N ARG A 257 -33.95 10.31 14.78
CA ARG A 257 -33.87 9.47 13.57
C ARG A 257 -33.25 10.24 12.39
N ALA A 258 -33.67 11.49 12.16
CA ALA A 258 -33.14 12.34 11.09
C ALA A 258 -31.66 12.67 11.32
N TRP A 259 -31.28 13.04 12.53
CA TRP A 259 -29.89 13.28 12.91
C TRP A 259 -29.03 12.03 12.70
N ALA A 260 -29.52 10.86 13.12
CA ALA A 260 -28.81 9.59 12.92
C ALA A 260 -28.65 9.25 11.44
N ALA A 261 -29.67 9.51 10.60
CA ALA A 261 -29.60 9.34 9.15
C ALA A 261 -28.56 10.28 8.52
N HIS A 262 -28.57 11.56 8.89
CA HIS A 262 -27.59 12.54 8.42
C HIS A 262 -26.16 12.16 8.83
N LYS A 263 -25.97 11.70 10.07
CA LYS A 263 -24.66 11.21 10.55
C LYS A 263 -24.17 10.01 9.75
N LYS A 264 -25.06 9.07 9.41
CA LYS A 264 -24.73 7.92 8.55
C LYS A 264 -24.37 8.35 7.14
N GLU A 265 -25.14 9.26 6.53
CA GLU A 265 -24.88 9.79 5.20
C GLU A 265 -23.55 10.55 5.15
N ALA A 266 -23.27 11.41 6.14
CA ALA A 266 -22.01 12.13 6.25
C ALA A 266 -20.81 11.16 6.41
N ALA A 267 -20.95 10.13 7.25
CA ALA A 267 -19.93 9.10 7.39
C ALA A 267 -19.71 8.32 6.09
N TRP A 268 -20.78 8.03 5.34
CA TRP A 268 -20.68 7.35 4.06
C TRP A 268 -19.98 8.21 2.99
N ARG A 269 -20.31 9.50 2.90
CA ARG A 269 -19.62 10.48 2.04
C ARG A 269 -18.12 10.55 2.36
N LEU A 270 -17.77 10.64 3.64
CA LEU A 270 -16.37 10.65 4.07
C LEU A 270 -15.64 9.37 3.65
N ARG A 271 -16.22 8.20 3.96
CA ARG A 271 -15.64 6.90 3.59
C ARG A 271 -15.41 6.75 2.10
N ARG A 272 -16.34 7.25 1.28
CA ARG A 272 -16.21 7.23 -0.18
C ARG A 272 -15.06 8.11 -0.68
N VAL A 273 -14.92 9.32 -0.14
CA VAL A 273 -13.79 10.20 -0.51
C VAL A 273 -12.46 9.64 -0.01
N GLU A 274 -12.41 9.06 1.19
CA GLU A 274 -11.22 8.35 1.68
C GLU A 274 -10.81 7.20 0.75
N LEU A 275 -11.79 6.41 0.29
CA LEU A 275 -11.55 5.30 -0.64
C LEU A 275 -11.06 5.80 -2.00
N GLN A 276 -11.64 6.89 -2.52
CA GLN A 276 -11.21 7.51 -3.76
C GLN A 276 -9.79 8.07 -3.65
N LEU A 277 -9.45 8.71 -2.54
CA LEU A 277 -8.10 9.19 -2.28
C LEU A 277 -7.09 8.04 -2.25
N GLU A 278 -7.42 6.93 -1.59
CA GLU A 278 -6.50 5.78 -1.53
C GLU A 278 -6.38 5.07 -2.89
N SER A 279 -7.46 4.97 -3.66
CA SER A 279 -7.40 4.41 -5.01
C SER A 279 -6.58 5.30 -5.95
N GLU A 280 -6.72 6.63 -5.87
CA GLU A 280 -5.92 7.57 -6.66
C GLU A 280 -4.45 7.54 -6.27
N LYS A 281 -4.13 7.54 -4.96
CA LYS A 281 -2.76 7.34 -4.48
C LYS A 281 -2.16 6.03 -4.99
N SER A 282 -2.94 4.95 -4.98
CA SER A 282 -2.51 3.65 -5.51
C SER A 282 -2.24 3.72 -7.01
N SER A 283 -3.14 4.37 -7.76
CA SER A 283 -2.99 4.59 -9.21
C SER A 283 -1.72 5.37 -9.54
N ARG A 284 -1.49 6.50 -8.85
CA ARG A 284 -0.27 7.33 -9.02
C ARG A 284 1.01 6.60 -8.67
N ARG A 285 0.99 5.71 -7.66
CA ARG A 285 2.14 4.86 -7.34
C ARG A 285 2.45 3.88 -8.47
N ARG A 286 1.42 3.29 -9.08
CA ARG A 286 1.57 2.36 -10.21
C ARG A 286 2.10 3.06 -11.45
N GLU A 287 1.53 4.21 -11.81
CA GLU A 287 1.98 5.03 -12.93
C GLU A 287 3.47 5.39 -12.83
N LYS A 288 3.94 5.83 -11.64
CA LYS A 288 5.37 6.10 -11.41
C LYS A 288 6.25 4.86 -11.54
N MET A 289 5.75 3.71 -11.12
CA MET A 289 6.49 2.45 -11.23
C MET A 289 6.62 2.01 -12.68
N GLU A 290 5.55 2.11 -13.46
CA GLU A 290 5.52 1.84 -14.91
C GLU A 290 6.44 2.80 -15.68
N GLU A 291 6.48 4.08 -15.31
CA GLU A 291 7.40 5.06 -15.89
C GLU A 291 8.87 4.67 -15.65
N ILE A 292 9.21 4.29 -14.40
CA ILE A 292 10.56 3.83 -14.05
C ILE A 292 10.91 2.54 -14.80
N GLU A 293 9.98 1.58 -14.87
CA GLU A 293 10.18 0.32 -15.58
C GLU A 293 10.40 0.54 -17.07
N SER A 294 9.59 1.39 -17.70
CA SER A 294 9.74 1.80 -19.10
C SER A 294 11.10 2.45 -19.35
N LYS A 295 11.56 3.33 -18.44
CA LYS A 295 12.87 3.96 -18.57
C LYS A 295 14.02 2.95 -18.45
N ILE A 296 13.93 2.01 -17.50
CA ILE A 296 14.91 0.93 -17.34
C ILE A 296 14.95 0.06 -18.60
N LYS A 297 13.79 -0.31 -19.15
CA LYS A 297 13.69 -1.11 -20.38
C LYS A 297 14.34 -0.40 -21.57
N SER A 298 14.02 0.87 -21.77
CA SER A 298 14.61 1.70 -22.84
C SER A 298 16.13 1.79 -22.73
N LEU A 299 16.67 2.01 -21.52
CA LEU A 299 18.13 2.06 -21.31
C LEU A 299 18.81 0.72 -21.62
N ARG A 300 18.18 -0.41 -21.26
CA ARG A 300 18.71 -1.74 -21.59
C ARG A 300 18.67 -2.02 -23.09
N GLU A 301 17.63 -1.58 -23.79
CA GLU A 301 17.53 -1.71 -25.24
C GLU A 301 18.60 -0.85 -25.94
N GLU A 302 18.86 0.36 -25.45
CA GLU A 302 19.92 1.23 -25.95
C GLU A 302 21.32 0.64 -25.72
N GLU A 303 21.59 0.11 -24.51
CA GLU A 303 22.84 -0.59 -24.19
C GLU A 303 23.04 -1.79 -25.13
N LYS A 304 22.01 -2.64 -25.28
CA LYS A 304 22.06 -3.78 -26.20
C LYS A 304 22.34 -3.34 -27.64
N ALA A 305 21.63 -2.33 -28.13
CA ALA A 305 21.83 -1.81 -29.48
C ALA A 305 23.26 -1.25 -29.68
N SER A 306 23.87 -0.68 -28.63
CA SER A 306 25.26 -0.22 -28.70
C SER A 306 26.25 -1.38 -28.81
N LEU A 307 26.04 -2.46 -28.07
CA LEU A 307 26.87 -3.67 -28.16
C LEU A 307 26.71 -4.36 -29.50
N ASP A 308 25.48 -4.47 -30.00
CA ASP A 308 25.19 -5.06 -31.31
C ASP A 308 25.86 -4.27 -32.45
N ARG A 309 25.90 -2.93 -32.34
CA ARG A 309 26.65 -2.07 -33.29
C ARG A 309 28.14 -2.36 -33.26
N ILE A 310 28.75 -2.39 -32.07
CA ILE A 310 30.18 -2.69 -31.90
C ILE A 310 30.50 -4.08 -32.46
N GLU A 311 29.68 -5.08 -32.14
CA GLU A 311 29.87 -6.44 -32.64
C GLU A 311 29.76 -6.50 -34.16
N ALA A 312 28.81 -5.79 -34.76
CA ALA A 312 28.67 -5.71 -36.22
C ALA A 312 29.90 -5.10 -36.90
N GLU A 313 30.45 -4.01 -36.36
CA GLU A 313 31.67 -3.37 -36.86
C GLU A 313 32.87 -4.33 -36.83
N TYR A 314 33.09 -5.03 -35.70
CA TYR A 314 34.17 -6.02 -35.61
C TYR A 314 33.95 -7.22 -36.54
N ARG A 315 32.70 -7.66 -36.69
CA ARG A 315 32.34 -8.76 -37.60
C ARG A 315 32.61 -8.37 -39.06
N GLU A 316 32.33 -7.13 -39.44
CA GLU A 316 32.65 -6.58 -40.76
C GLU A 316 34.17 -6.46 -40.99
N GLN A 317 34.92 -5.97 -40.00
CA GLN A 317 36.39 -5.91 -40.08
C GLN A 317 36.99 -7.31 -40.29
N LEU A 318 36.51 -8.31 -39.55
CA LEU A 318 36.94 -9.70 -39.74
C LEU A 318 36.59 -10.24 -41.12
N ALA A 319 35.39 -9.94 -41.64
CA ALA A 319 34.98 -10.34 -42.98
C ALA A 319 35.83 -9.65 -44.07
N GLY A 320 36.23 -8.39 -43.86
CA GLY A 320 37.17 -7.68 -44.72
C GLY A 320 38.52 -8.38 -44.77
N LEU A 321 39.11 -8.68 -43.61
CA LEU A 321 40.40 -9.38 -43.51
C LEU A 321 40.38 -10.76 -44.18
N ARG A 322 39.27 -11.51 -44.05
CA ARG A 322 39.09 -12.80 -44.73
C ARG A 322 39.08 -12.67 -46.24
N ARG A 323 38.30 -11.73 -46.78
CA ARG A 323 38.27 -11.44 -48.23
C ARG A 323 39.64 -11.04 -48.76
N ASP A 324 40.38 -10.23 -48.02
CA ASP A 324 41.73 -9.83 -48.40
C ASP A 324 42.71 -11.01 -48.41
N ALA A 325 42.57 -11.94 -47.46
CA ALA A 325 43.36 -13.17 -47.43
C ALA A 325 43.04 -14.08 -48.62
N GLU A 326 41.76 -14.33 -48.89
CA GLU A 326 41.28 -15.12 -50.05
C GLU A 326 41.74 -14.50 -51.37
N ASN A 327 41.64 -13.18 -51.51
CA ASN A 327 42.12 -12.46 -52.70
C ASN A 327 43.63 -12.59 -52.91
N LYS A 328 44.43 -12.61 -51.82
CA LYS A 328 45.88 -12.84 -51.90
C LYS A 328 46.18 -14.27 -52.29
N GLU A 329 45.48 -15.24 -51.71
CA GLU A 329 45.61 -16.66 -52.05
C GLU A 329 45.27 -16.90 -53.53
N GLN A 330 44.16 -16.35 -54.01
CA GLN A 330 43.76 -16.44 -55.41
C GLN A 330 44.84 -15.87 -56.34
N LYS A 331 45.40 -14.69 -56.02
CA LYS A 331 46.49 -14.10 -56.81
C LYS A 331 47.75 -14.96 -56.82
N LEU A 332 48.08 -15.63 -55.72
CA LEU A 332 49.23 -16.54 -55.66
C LEU A 332 48.95 -17.81 -56.48
N SER A 333 47.73 -18.34 -56.41
CA SER A 333 47.27 -19.48 -57.20
C SER A 333 47.34 -19.18 -58.71
N ASP A 334 46.82 -18.03 -59.15
CA ASP A 334 46.87 -17.61 -60.55
C ASP A 334 48.30 -17.43 -61.06
N GLN A 335 49.18 -16.84 -60.23
CA GLN A 335 50.61 -16.72 -60.55
C GLN A 335 51.30 -18.09 -60.67
N TRP A 336 50.97 -19.01 -59.77
CA TRP A 336 51.47 -20.39 -59.81
C TRP A 336 51.00 -21.11 -61.08
N ALA A 337 49.71 -21.05 -61.39
CA ALA A 337 49.12 -21.61 -62.60
C ALA A 337 49.79 -21.05 -63.87
N ALA A 338 49.98 -19.73 -63.95
CA ALA A 338 50.66 -19.08 -65.08
C ALA A 338 52.13 -19.51 -65.25
N LYS A 339 52.85 -19.79 -64.14
CA LYS A 339 54.20 -20.35 -64.20
C LYS A 339 54.17 -21.80 -64.69
N HIS A 340 53.25 -22.60 -64.17
CA HIS A 340 53.09 -23.99 -64.57
C HIS A 340 52.75 -24.11 -66.06
N SER A 341 51.78 -23.32 -66.56
CA SER A 341 51.45 -23.29 -67.99
C SER A 341 52.63 -22.89 -68.88
N ARG A 342 53.50 -21.97 -68.42
CA ARG A 342 54.74 -21.61 -69.14
C ARG A 342 55.71 -22.79 -69.21
N LEU A 343 55.90 -23.51 -68.11
CA LEU A 343 56.75 -24.69 -68.06
C LEU A 343 56.21 -25.81 -68.96
N THR A 344 54.90 -26.07 -68.92
CA THR A 344 54.25 -27.06 -69.81
C THR A 344 54.49 -26.73 -71.28
N LYS A 345 54.26 -25.48 -71.69
CA LYS A 345 54.54 -25.02 -73.07
C LYS A 345 56.01 -25.18 -73.46
N PHE A 346 56.94 -24.90 -72.55
CA PHE A 346 58.38 -25.09 -72.79
C PHE A 346 58.74 -26.57 -72.99
N LEU A 347 58.18 -27.47 -72.17
CA LEU A 347 58.38 -28.92 -72.31
C LEU A 347 57.80 -29.45 -73.63
N GLU A 348 56.62 -28.98 -74.04
CA GLU A 348 56.04 -29.31 -75.34
C GLU A 348 56.96 -28.89 -76.49
N GLN A 349 57.50 -27.66 -76.46
CA GLN A 349 58.45 -27.18 -77.47
C GLN A 349 59.74 -28.03 -77.54
N MET A 350 60.26 -28.44 -76.38
CA MET A 350 61.44 -29.32 -76.31
C MET A 350 61.15 -30.73 -76.85
N SER A 351 59.95 -31.25 -76.58
CA SER A 351 59.53 -32.58 -77.04
C SER A 351 59.21 -32.62 -78.54
N CYS A 352 58.88 -31.47 -79.16
CA CYS A 352 58.68 -31.33 -80.59
C CYS A 352 59.98 -31.09 -81.39
N ARG A 353 61.17 -31.10 -80.76
CA ARG A 353 62.44 -30.99 -81.47
C ARG A 353 62.74 -32.32 -82.17
N PRO A 354 62.86 -32.38 -83.51
CA PRO A 354 63.12 -33.64 -84.21
C PRO A 354 64.44 -34.23 -83.70
N ARG A 355 64.43 -35.50 -83.25
CA ARG A 355 65.68 -36.26 -83.14
C ARG A 355 66.31 -36.25 -84.52
N LEU A 356 67.38 -35.50 -84.70
CA LEU A 356 68.26 -35.64 -85.85
C LEU A 356 68.74 -37.10 -85.84
N SER A 357 68.14 -37.90 -86.71
CA SER A 357 68.64 -39.21 -87.09
C SER A 357 70.01 -39.01 -87.71
N GLU A 358 71.06 -39.50 -87.05
CA GLU A 358 72.38 -39.64 -87.66
C GLU A 358 72.24 -40.48 -88.94
N PRO A 359 72.73 -39.99 -90.10
CA PRO A 359 72.86 -40.83 -91.27
C PRO A 359 74.10 -41.70 -91.07
N ASN A 360 73.92 -42.90 -90.52
CA ASN A 360 74.99 -43.88 -90.48
C ASN A 360 75.41 -44.21 -91.92
N SER A 361 76.61 -43.78 -92.26
CA SER A 361 77.23 -43.94 -93.57
C SER A 361 78.20 -45.11 -93.50
N ARG A 362 78.08 -45.98 -94.51
CA ARG A 362 78.96 -47.10 -94.92
C ARG A 362 78.75 -48.46 -94.27
#